data_AF-A0A8S3JSR1-F1
#
_entry.id   AF-A0A8S3JSR1-F1
#
_cell.length_a   1.000
_cell.length_b   1.000
_cell.length_c   1.000
_cell.angle_alpha   90.00
_cell.angle_beta   90.00
_cell.angle_gamma   90.00
#
_symmetry.space_group_name_H-M   'P 1'
#
loop_
_entity.id
_entity.type
_entity.pdbx_description
1 polymer ?
#
loop_
_entity_poly.entity_id
_entity_poly.type
_entity_poly.pdbx_seq_one_letter_code
_entity_poly.pdbx_strand_id
1 'polypeptide(L)'
;MQAHWATPQATIFTIHAKISKDNHHSMAIISDYLEHDVEFVHSAQRVIVDHIQSVYPGVKKLNYVSDGAPQHFKNNKNILNLSYHYTDFGLPASWTFCATAHGKSAVDGIGAAIKHRANRHT
;
A
#
# COMPACT_ATOMS: atom_id res chain seq x y z
N MET A 1 2.99 -30.82 -19.50
CA MET A 1 4.24 -30.13 -19.85
C MET A 1 4.15 -28.70 -19.34
N GLN A 2 4.53 -28.44 -18.09
CA GLN A 2 4.48 -27.09 -17.50
C GLN A 2 5.62 -26.93 -16.50
N ALA A 3 6.63 -26.18 -16.89
CA ALA A 3 7.62 -25.58 -16.01
C ALA A 3 8.15 -24.32 -16.72
N HIS A 4 7.37 -23.23 -16.70
CA HIS A 4 7.79 -21.96 -17.31
C HIS A 4 7.56 -20.72 -16.40
N TRP A 5 7.04 -20.88 -15.17
CA TRP A 5 6.77 -19.74 -14.26
C TRP A 5 7.19 -19.94 -12.80
N ALA A 6 8.08 -20.89 -12.51
CA ALA A 6 8.64 -21.04 -11.16
C ALA A 6 9.83 -20.10 -10.91
N THR A 7 9.71 -18.83 -11.28
CA THR A 7 10.68 -17.82 -10.84
C THR A 7 10.35 -17.44 -9.39
N PRO A 8 11.32 -17.24 -8.50
CA PRO A 8 11.07 -16.65 -7.19
C PRO A 8 10.27 -15.36 -7.34
N GLN A 9 9.17 -15.24 -6.59
CA GLN A 9 8.30 -14.06 -6.62
C GLN A 9 8.35 -13.36 -5.26
N ALA A 10 8.07 -12.07 -5.28
CA ALA A 10 7.90 -11.25 -4.09
C ALA A 10 6.76 -10.26 -4.32
N THR A 11 6.02 -9.96 -3.27
CA THR A 11 5.02 -8.90 -3.25
C THR A 11 5.72 -7.56 -3.13
N ILE A 12 5.32 -6.60 -3.98
CA ILE A 12 5.75 -5.21 -3.90
C ILE A 12 4.50 -4.36 -3.68
N PHE A 13 4.39 -3.76 -2.50
CA PHE A 13 3.31 -2.85 -2.14
C PHE A 13 3.82 -1.41 -2.20
N THR A 14 3.41 -0.68 -3.24
CA THR A 14 3.92 0.67 -3.52
C THR A 14 3.05 1.75 -2.92
N ILE A 15 3.69 2.76 -2.33
CA ILE A 15 3.01 3.83 -1.61
C ILE A 15 3.59 5.16 -2.07
N HIS A 16 2.71 6.12 -2.31
CA HIS A 16 3.07 7.50 -2.55
C HIS A 16 2.41 8.37 -1.47
N ALA A 17 3.19 8.76 -0.47
CA ALA A 17 2.72 9.60 0.63
C ALA A 17 2.82 11.08 0.28
N LYS A 18 1.72 11.81 0.43
CA LYS A 18 1.65 13.27 0.26
C LYS A 18 1.51 13.91 1.63
N ILE A 19 2.53 14.65 2.08
CA ILE A 19 2.54 15.30 3.39
C ILE A 19 2.12 16.76 3.27
N SER A 20 2.63 17.45 2.25
CA SER A 20 2.22 18.80 1.87
C SER A 20 2.23 18.92 0.33
N LYS A 21 1.97 20.12 -0.20
CA LYS A 21 1.98 20.37 -1.65
C LYS A 21 3.33 20.02 -2.30
N ASP A 22 4.42 20.25 -1.58
CA ASP A 22 5.78 20.11 -2.11
C ASP A 22 6.56 18.98 -1.42
N ASN A 23 6.04 18.40 -0.33
CA ASN A 23 6.70 17.32 0.39
C ASN A 23 5.99 15.98 0.18
N HIS A 24 6.64 15.11 -0.60
CA HIS A 24 6.12 13.82 -1.05
C HIS A 24 7.18 12.73 -0.84
N HIS A 25 6.74 11.52 -0.50
CA HIS A 25 7.61 10.37 -0.31
C HIS A 25 7.16 9.18 -1.15
N SER A 26 8.10 8.60 -1.89
CA SER A 26 7.93 7.34 -2.61
C SER A 26 8.46 6.21 -1.75
N MET A 27 7.61 5.26 -1.42
CA MET A 27 7.94 4.13 -0.55
C MET A 27 7.47 2.82 -1.19
N ALA A 28 8.06 1.72 -0.77
CA ALA A 28 7.57 0.39 -1.10
C ALA A 28 7.86 -0.57 0.05
N ILE A 29 6.91 -1.47 0.29
CA ILE A 29 7.08 -2.63 1.17
C ILE A 29 7.32 -3.85 0.27
N ILE A 30 8.36 -4.60 0.57
CA ILE A 30 8.70 -5.86 -0.10
C ILE A 30 8.43 -6.99 0.89
N SER A 31 7.71 -8.02 0.45
CA SER A 31 7.34 -9.17 1.27
C SER A 31 7.39 -10.46 0.46
N ASP A 32 7.66 -11.57 1.12
CA ASP A 32 7.50 -12.92 0.60
C ASP A 32 6.06 -13.44 0.73
N TYR A 33 5.18 -12.70 1.42
CA TYR A 33 3.75 -12.98 1.46
C TYR A 33 3.09 -12.67 0.11
N LEU A 34 2.75 -13.70 -0.65
CA LEU A 34 2.24 -13.59 -2.03
C LEU A 34 0.73 -13.38 -2.11
N GLU A 35 -0.01 -13.53 -1.00
CA GLU A 35 -1.45 -13.31 -1.00
C GLU A 35 -1.76 -11.81 -0.98
N HIS A 36 -2.52 -11.37 -1.96
CA HIS A 36 -2.95 -9.97 -2.09
C HIS A 36 -4.31 -9.77 -1.43
N ASP A 37 -4.36 -9.94 -0.11
CA ASP A 37 -5.56 -9.90 0.71
C ASP A 37 -5.63 -8.69 1.66
N VAL A 38 -6.67 -8.66 2.48
CA VAL A 38 -6.92 -7.60 3.46
C VAL A 38 -5.96 -7.67 4.65
N GLU A 39 -5.48 -8.85 4.99
CA GLU A 39 -4.58 -9.08 6.14
C GLU A 39 -3.20 -8.52 5.84
N PHE A 40 -2.72 -8.71 4.61
CA PHE A 40 -1.51 -8.08 4.10
C PHE A 40 -1.63 -6.56 4.12
N VAL A 41 -2.76 -6.00 3.66
CA VAL A 41 -2.99 -4.55 3.68
C VAL A 41 -2.97 -4.00 5.10
N HIS A 42 -3.60 -4.66 6.07
CA HIS A 42 -3.55 -4.25 7.48
C HIS A 42 -2.13 -4.31 8.05
N SER A 43 -1.39 -5.36 7.73
CA SER A 43 0.02 -5.51 8.14
C SER A 43 0.90 -4.41 7.54
N ALA A 44 0.70 -4.08 6.26
CA ALA A 44 1.37 -2.98 5.59
C ALA A 44 0.99 -1.63 6.24
N GLN A 45 -0.28 -1.43 6.60
CA GLN A 45 -0.72 -0.22 7.31
C GLN A 45 0.02 -0.03 8.63
N ARG A 46 0.22 -1.09 9.42
CA ARG A 46 1.02 -0.98 10.67
C ARG A 46 2.39 -0.37 10.41
N VAL A 47 3.15 -0.95 9.47
CA VAL A 47 4.49 -0.47 9.11
C VAL A 47 4.46 0.99 8.64
N ILE A 48 3.46 1.34 7.83
CA ILE A 48 3.30 2.69 7.29
C ILE A 48 2.97 3.69 8.41
N VAL A 49 2.01 3.37 9.28
CA VAL A 49 1.55 4.29 10.33
C VAL A 49 2.66 4.52 11.34
N ASP A 50 3.37 3.45 11.77
CA ASP A 50 4.50 3.55 12.69
C ASP A 50 5.60 4.46 12.10
N HIS A 51 5.93 4.29 10.83
CA HIS A 51 6.89 5.14 10.14
C HIS A 51 6.42 6.60 10.05
N ILE A 52 5.16 6.83 9.65
CA ILE A 52 4.62 8.19 9.52
C ILE A 52 4.57 8.88 10.88
N GLN A 53 4.13 8.23 11.95
CA GLN A 53 4.09 8.81 13.28
C GLN A 53 5.49 9.11 13.82
N SER A 54 6.48 8.26 13.50
CA SER A 54 7.88 8.51 13.87
C SER A 54 8.47 9.74 13.16
N VAL A 55 8.20 9.92 11.87
CA VAL A 55 8.76 11.03 11.08
C VAL A 55 7.94 12.31 11.24
N TYR A 56 6.63 12.18 11.46
CA TYR A 56 5.65 13.26 11.54
C TYR A 56 4.79 13.13 12.81
N PRO A 57 5.35 13.39 14.01
CA PRO A 57 4.64 13.20 15.28
C PRO A 57 3.38 14.08 15.43
N GLY A 58 3.25 15.14 14.62
CA GLY A 58 2.07 16.01 14.60
C GLY A 58 0.93 15.55 13.69
N VAL A 59 1.02 14.36 13.07
CA VAL A 59 -0.03 13.85 12.18
C VAL A 59 -1.33 13.62 12.96
N LYS A 60 -2.45 14.15 12.45
CA LYS A 60 -3.76 14.05 13.13
C LYS A 60 -4.71 13.06 12.49
N LYS A 61 -4.52 12.77 11.20
CA LYS A 61 -5.41 11.91 10.41
C LYS A 61 -4.68 11.40 9.18
N LEU A 62 -4.98 10.16 8.78
CA LEU A 62 -4.57 9.61 7.48
C LEU A 62 -5.73 9.57 6.49
N ASN A 63 -5.41 9.74 5.21
CA ASN A 63 -6.34 9.51 4.13
C ASN A 63 -5.74 8.52 3.13
N TYR A 64 -6.24 7.29 3.15
CA TYR A 64 -5.87 6.26 2.19
C TYR A 64 -6.58 6.52 0.87
N VAL A 65 -5.84 6.38 -0.22
CA VAL A 65 -6.37 6.45 -1.58
C VAL A 65 -5.88 5.23 -2.33
N SER A 66 -6.81 4.40 -2.80
CA SER A 66 -6.49 3.18 -3.56
C SER A 66 -7.43 3.02 -4.75
N ASP A 67 -7.15 2.05 -5.61
CA ASP A 67 -8.14 1.59 -6.56
C ASP A 67 -9.27 0.82 -5.84
N GLY A 68 -10.28 0.43 -6.62
CA GLY A 68 -11.44 -0.32 -6.14
C GLY A 68 -11.24 -1.84 -6.08
N ALA A 69 -10.00 -2.36 -5.99
CA ALA A 69 -9.75 -3.81 -6.01
C ALA A 69 -10.50 -4.53 -4.86
N PRO A 70 -11.47 -5.42 -5.16
CA PRO A 70 -12.33 -6.01 -4.13
C PRO A 70 -11.60 -6.97 -3.20
N GLN A 71 -10.51 -7.60 -3.64
CA GLN A 71 -9.81 -8.63 -2.86
C GLN A 71 -9.15 -8.07 -1.59
N HIS A 72 -8.59 -6.86 -1.67
CA HIS A 72 -7.78 -6.29 -0.58
C HIS A 72 -8.13 -4.86 -0.18
N PHE A 73 -8.80 -4.07 -1.03
CA PHE A 73 -9.17 -2.69 -0.69
C PHE A 73 -10.68 -2.49 -0.54
N LYS A 74 -11.48 -2.86 -1.54
CA LYS A 74 -12.92 -2.53 -1.57
C LYS A 74 -13.79 -3.70 -1.12
N ASN A 75 -13.73 -4.04 0.16
CA ASN A 75 -14.57 -5.09 0.77
C ASN A 75 -14.93 -4.76 2.23
N ASN A 76 -15.84 -5.57 2.80
CA ASN A 76 -16.34 -5.41 4.17
C ASN A 76 -15.25 -5.59 5.24
N LYS A 77 -14.29 -6.49 5.03
CA LYS A 77 -13.18 -6.72 5.97
C LYS A 77 -12.29 -5.47 6.06
N ASN A 78 -11.98 -4.84 4.94
CA ASN A 78 -11.19 -3.60 4.96
C ASN A 78 -11.96 -2.43 5.58
N ILE A 79 -13.29 -2.37 5.40
CA ILE A 79 -14.14 -1.40 6.11
C ILE A 79 -14.11 -1.65 7.63
N LEU A 80 -14.11 -2.92 8.06
CA LEU A 80 -13.96 -3.28 9.47
C LEU A 80 -12.61 -2.78 10.00
N ASN A 81 -11.51 -3.07 9.31
CA ASN A 81 -10.18 -2.57 9.66
C ASN A 81 -10.16 -1.04 9.76
N LEU A 82 -10.79 -0.33 8.82
CA LEU A 82 -10.90 1.12 8.87
C LEU A 82 -11.67 1.61 10.10
N SER A 83 -12.74 0.91 10.51
CA SER A 83 -13.52 1.25 11.71
C SER A 83 -12.73 1.08 13.01
N TYR A 84 -11.79 0.14 13.05
CA TYR A 84 -10.90 -0.11 14.19
C TYR A 84 -9.55 0.62 14.09
N HIS A 85 -9.33 1.40 13.03
CA HIS A 85 -8.02 2.02 12.76
C HIS A 85 -7.51 2.89 13.92
N TYR A 86 -8.38 3.62 14.62
CA TYR A 86 -7.98 4.38 15.80
C TYR A 86 -7.57 3.48 16.96
N THR A 87 -8.29 2.38 17.18
CA THR A 87 -7.98 1.41 18.23
C THR A 87 -6.65 0.72 17.96
N ASP A 88 -6.39 0.36 16.69
CA ASP A 88 -5.21 -0.41 16.30
C ASP A 88 -3.93 0.44 16.19
N PHE A 89 -4.07 1.71 15.78
CA PHE A 89 -2.93 2.57 15.43
C PHE A 89 -2.90 3.93 16.14
N GLY A 90 -3.90 4.24 16.98
CA GLY A 90 -4.00 5.52 17.68
C GLY A 90 -4.27 6.73 16.79
N LEU A 91 -4.64 6.52 15.52
CA LEU A 91 -4.80 7.58 14.52
C LEU A 91 -6.11 7.37 13.76
N PRO A 92 -6.98 8.39 13.62
CA PRO A 92 -8.15 8.24 12.76
C PRO A 92 -7.72 8.20 11.29
N ALA A 93 -8.46 7.45 10.49
CA ALA A 93 -8.25 7.37 9.05
C ALA A 93 -9.55 7.50 8.26
N SER A 94 -9.43 7.90 7.01
CA SER A 94 -10.46 7.77 5.98
C SER A 94 -9.90 7.03 4.78
N TRP A 95 -10.79 6.43 3.97
CA TRP A 95 -10.40 5.73 2.75
C TRP A 95 -11.25 6.22 1.57
N THR A 96 -10.58 6.64 0.51
CA THR A 96 -11.19 7.04 -0.76
C THR A 96 -10.80 6.06 -1.86
N PHE A 97 -11.77 5.60 -2.65
CA PHE A 97 -11.53 4.71 -3.77
C PHE A 97 -11.62 5.47 -5.08
N CYS A 98 -10.60 5.33 -5.94
CA CYS A 98 -10.65 5.83 -7.31
C CYS A 98 -11.57 4.96 -8.19
N ALA A 99 -12.03 5.52 -9.31
CA ALA A 99 -12.81 4.77 -10.30
C ALA A 99 -12.00 3.61 -10.87
N THR A 100 -12.59 2.41 -10.87
CA THR A 100 -11.97 1.20 -11.43
C THR A 100 -11.53 1.45 -12.88
N ALA A 101 -10.32 1.01 -13.23
CA ALA A 101 -9.72 1.07 -14.58
C ALA A 101 -9.37 2.46 -15.15
N HIS A 102 -9.63 3.57 -14.45
CA HIS A 102 -9.41 4.92 -14.98
C HIS A 102 -8.34 5.76 -14.27
N GLY A 103 -7.64 5.22 -13.28
CA GLY A 103 -6.64 5.97 -12.52
C GLY A 103 -5.30 5.25 -12.44
N LYS A 104 -4.39 5.52 -13.38
CA LYS A 104 -2.96 5.32 -13.10
C LYS A 104 -2.54 6.35 -12.06
N SER A 105 -1.72 5.95 -11.09
CA SER A 105 -1.23 6.86 -10.06
C SER A 105 0.28 6.80 -9.93
N ALA A 106 0.85 7.69 -9.09
CA ALA A 106 2.29 7.72 -8.84
C ALA A 106 2.83 6.35 -8.37
N VAL A 107 1.99 5.53 -7.72
CA VAL A 107 2.37 4.21 -7.21
C VAL A 107 2.74 3.23 -8.33
N ASP A 108 2.19 3.40 -9.55
CA ASP A 108 2.53 2.58 -10.72
C ASP A 108 3.96 2.88 -11.20
N GLY A 109 4.35 4.16 -11.20
CA GLY A 109 5.70 4.59 -11.56
C GLY A 109 6.74 4.10 -10.56
N ILE A 110 6.43 4.13 -9.26
CA ILE A 110 7.29 3.57 -8.20
C ILE A 110 7.48 2.06 -8.44
N GLY A 111 6.40 1.33 -8.69
CA GLY A 111 6.46 -0.11 -8.93
C GLY A 111 7.23 -0.45 -10.20
N ALA A 112 7.04 0.31 -11.27
CA ALA A 112 7.79 0.15 -12.51
C ALA A 112 9.30 0.37 -12.30
N ALA A 113 9.68 1.42 -11.56
CA ALA A 113 11.08 1.71 -11.27
C ALA A 113 11.76 0.61 -10.44
N ILE A 114 11.07 0.09 -9.42
CA ILE A 114 11.58 -1.01 -8.59
C ILE A 114 11.75 -2.28 -9.42
N LYS A 115 10.72 -2.68 -10.16
CA LYS A 115 10.76 -3.88 -11.03
C LYS A 115 11.86 -3.78 -12.09
N HIS A 116 11.99 -2.62 -12.73
CA HIS A 116 13.04 -2.41 -13.74
C HIS A 116 14.45 -2.47 -13.13
N ARG A 117 14.66 -1.97 -11.91
CA ARG A 117 15.94 -2.12 -11.21
C ARG A 117 16.21 -3.57 -10.82
N ALA A 118 15.23 -4.28 -10.27
CA ALA A 118 15.37 -5.69 -9.92
C ALA A 118 15.78 -6.54 -11.13
N ASN A 119 15.13 -6.33 -12.28
CA ASN A 119 15.40 -7.05 -13.52
C ASN A 119 16.78 -6.76 -14.14
N ARG A 120 17.48 -5.69 -13.73
CA ARG A 120 18.85 -5.42 -14.18
C ARG A 120 19.92 -6.17 -13.38
N HIS A 121 19.55 -6.71 -12.22
CA HIS A 121 20.46 -7.36 -11.28
C HIS A 121 20.16 -8.86 -11.11
N THR A 122 19.25 -9.41 -11.93
CA THR A 122 18.96 -10.84 -12.12
C THR A 122 19.44 -11.28 -13.48
#